data_AF-A0A6B3HCW6-F1
#
_entry.id   AF-A0A6B3HCW6-F1
#
_cell.length_a   1.000
_cell.length_b   1.000
_cell.length_c   1.000
_cell.angle_alpha   90.00
_cell.angle_beta   90.00
_cell.angle_gamma   90.00
#
_symmetry.space_group_name_H-M   'P 1'
#
loop_
_entity.id
_entity.type
_entity.pdbx_description
1 polymer ?
#
loop_
_entity_poly.entity_id
_entity_poly.type
_entity_poly.pdbx_seq_one_letter_code
_entity_poly.pdbx_strand_id
1 'polypeptide(L)'
;LAEVPSPDLVIVPGGPGQSDQMENATLLGWLRTADAATTWTTSVCTGSLLLAAAGLLEGRRATSHWLALEALQEFGAEPTGERVVFDGKYVTAAGVSSGIDMGLALLGRIAGDDTARSVQLLTEYDPQPPYDCG
;
A
#
# COMPACT_ATOMS: atom_id res chain seq x y z
N LEU A 1 5.07 10.81 14.65
CA LEU A 1 4.62 11.58 13.47
C LEU A 1 5.41 12.89 13.30
N ALA A 2 5.70 13.64 14.36
CA ALA A 2 6.44 14.92 14.27
C ALA A 2 7.93 14.80 13.88
N GLU A 3 8.54 13.63 14.03
CA GLU A 3 9.97 13.42 13.74
C GLU A 3 10.28 13.16 12.25
N VAL A 4 9.26 12.84 11.43
CA VAL A 4 9.40 12.58 9.99
C VAL A 4 8.33 13.37 9.23
N PRO A 5 8.52 14.68 9.01
CA PRO A 5 7.52 15.52 8.38
C PRO A 5 7.45 15.35 6.85
N SER A 6 8.50 14.85 6.20
CA SER A 6 8.63 14.75 4.74
C SER A 6 9.33 13.45 4.32
N PRO A 7 8.67 12.29 4.46
CA PRO A 7 9.23 11.03 3.99
C PRO A 7 9.22 10.95 2.46
N ASP A 8 10.26 10.40 1.85
CA ASP A 8 10.26 10.09 0.41
C ASP A 8 9.25 8.99 0.05
N LEU A 9 9.02 8.05 0.98
CA LEU A 9 8.08 6.95 0.85
C LEU A 9 7.36 6.73 2.18
N VAL A 10 6.03 6.57 2.11
CA VAL A 10 5.22 6.11 3.24
C VAL A 10 4.61 4.75 2.91
N ILE A 11 4.58 3.87 3.90
CA ILE A 11 3.85 2.60 3.85
C ILE A 11 2.84 2.53 4.97
N VAL A 12 1.57 2.37 4.61
CA VAL A 12 0.46 2.25 5.55
C VAL A 12 0.05 0.78 5.64
N PRO A 13 0.37 0.09 6.74
CA PRO A 13 -0.06 -1.30 6.92
C PRO A 13 -1.56 -1.36 7.25
N GLY A 14 -2.17 -2.50 6.94
CA GLY A 14 -3.49 -2.88 7.47
C GLY A 14 -3.39 -3.66 8.78
N GLY A 15 -4.50 -4.29 9.15
CA GLY A 15 -4.58 -5.18 10.32
C GLY A 15 -5.67 -4.78 11.33
N PRO A 16 -5.72 -5.47 12.49
CA PRO A 16 -6.67 -5.16 13.55
C PRO A 16 -6.54 -3.71 14.03
N GLY A 17 -7.69 -3.09 14.37
CA GLY A 17 -7.76 -1.68 14.79
C GLY A 17 -7.79 -0.67 13.64
N GLN A 18 -7.73 -1.13 12.38
CA GLN A 18 -7.78 -0.25 11.22
C GLN A 18 -9.06 0.60 11.17
N SER A 19 -10.23 0.05 11.51
CA SER A 19 -11.50 0.81 11.53
C SER A 19 -11.45 2.02 12.47
N ASP A 20 -10.94 1.85 13.69
CA ASP A 20 -10.80 2.96 14.65
C ASP A 20 -9.86 4.06 14.12
N GLN A 21 -8.87 3.68 13.30
CA GLN A 21 -7.94 4.62 12.70
C GLN A 21 -8.53 5.39 11.51
N MET A 22 -9.62 4.92 10.90
CA MET A 22 -10.32 5.66 9.82
C MET A 22 -11.00 6.94 10.33
N GLU A 23 -11.20 7.07 11.64
CA GLU A 23 -11.76 8.28 12.26
C GLU A 23 -10.70 9.10 13.01
N ASN A 24 -9.45 8.62 13.04
CA ASN A 24 -8.36 9.30 13.74
C ASN A 24 -7.86 10.51 12.95
N ALA A 25 -8.45 11.68 13.23
CA ALA A 25 -8.12 12.94 12.56
C ALA A 25 -6.62 13.30 12.58
N THR A 26 -5.91 12.96 13.65
CA THR A 26 -4.45 13.20 13.76
C THR A 26 -3.68 12.36 12.75
N LEU A 27 -4.00 11.07 12.65
CA LEU A 27 -3.36 10.17 11.69
C LEU A 27 -3.69 10.59 10.25
N LEU A 28 -4.98 10.80 9.94
CA LEU A 28 -5.40 11.18 8.59
C LEU A 28 -4.81 12.53 8.16
N GLY A 29 -4.73 13.50 9.08
CA GLY A 29 -4.07 14.78 8.83
C GLY A 29 -2.59 14.63 8.54
N TRP A 30 -1.90 13.75 9.26
CA TRP A 30 -0.51 13.44 8.97
C TRP A 30 -0.34 12.72 7.63
N LEU A 31 -1.22 11.76 7.28
CA LEU A 31 -1.16 11.09 5.97
C LEU A 31 -1.29 12.08 4.81
N ARG A 32 -2.19 13.06 4.89
CA ARG A 32 -2.28 14.14 3.90
C ARG A 32 -1.02 14.99 3.82
N THR A 33 -0.41 15.27 4.97
CA THR A 33 0.84 16.06 5.03
C THR A 33 2.01 15.28 4.43
N ALA A 34 2.16 14.01 4.81
CA ALA A 34 3.20 13.13 4.29
C ALA A 34 3.04 12.92 2.78
N ASP A 35 1.82 12.66 2.31
CA ASP A 35 1.52 12.47 0.88
C ASP A 35 1.99 13.67 0.04
N ALA A 36 1.87 14.90 0.53
CA ALA A 36 2.33 16.09 -0.20
C ALA A 36 3.85 16.10 -0.45
N ALA A 37 4.64 15.36 0.35
CA ALA A 37 6.09 15.29 0.25
C ALA A 37 6.61 13.99 -0.38
N THR A 38 5.81 12.92 -0.39
CA THR A 38 6.26 11.60 -0.83
C THR A 38 6.46 11.53 -2.35
N THR A 39 7.50 10.80 -2.74
CA THR A 39 7.61 10.23 -4.09
C THR A 39 6.70 9.02 -4.23
N TRP A 40 6.48 8.25 -3.16
CA TRP A 40 5.59 7.08 -3.14
C TRP A 40 4.68 7.07 -1.90
N THR A 41 3.37 6.99 -2.12
CA THR A 41 2.38 6.77 -1.07
C THR A 41 1.82 5.37 -1.19
N THR A 42 2.15 4.51 -0.23
CA THR A 42 1.91 3.07 -0.37
C THR A 42 1.08 2.50 0.77
N SER A 43 0.40 1.38 0.51
CA SER A 43 -0.29 0.63 1.55
C SER A 43 -0.33 -0.86 1.25
N VAL A 44 -0.50 -1.65 2.30
CA VAL A 44 -0.73 -3.10 2.20
C VAL A 44 -2.01 -3.45 2.94
N CYS A 45 -2.77 -4.42 2.43
CA CYS A 45 -3.95 -4.96 3.10
C CYS A 45 -4.99 -3.86 3.32
N THR A 46 -5.67 -3.83 4.47
CA THR A 46 -6.64 -2.79 4.82
C THR A 46 -6.03 -1.40 5.04
N GLY A 47 -4.71 -1.24 4.91
CA GLY A 47 -4.06 0.07 4.98
C GLY A 47 -4.52 1.02 3.87
N SER A 48 -4.96 0.49 2.72
CA SER A 48 -5.52 1.33 1.65
C SER A 48 -6.81 2.02 2.06
N LEU A 49 -7.58 1.46 2.99
CA LEU A 49 -8.76 2.14 3.55
C LEU A 49 -8.39 3.36 4.39
N LEU A 50 -7.20 3.40 5.00
CA LEU A 50 -6.72 4.60 5.71
C LEU A 50 -6.29 5.69 4.72
N LEU A 51 -5.67 5.31 3.60
CA LEU A 51 -5.40 6.24 2.50
C LEU A 51 -6.70 6.77 1.89
N ALA A 52 -7.70 5.91 1.71
CA ALA A 52 -9.03 6.26 1.23
C ALA A 52 -9.75 7.21 2.19
N ALA A 53 -9.80 6.89 3.48
CA ALA A 53 -10.36 7.75 4.53
C ALA A 53 -9.63 9.10 4.66
N ALA A 54 -8.34 9.15 4.33
CA ALA A 54 -7.60 10.41 4.26
C ALA A 54 -7.96 11.27 3.03
N GLY A 55 -8.74 10.74 2.07
CA GLY A 55 -9.14 11.37 0.81
C GLY A 55 -8.12 11.22 -0.31
N LEU A 56 -7.14 10.31 -0.18
CA LEU A 56 -6.00 10.23 -1.09
C LEU A 56 -6.23 9.33 -2.31
N LEU A 57 -7.27 8.49 -2.28
CA LEU A 57 -7.57 7.50 -3.31
C LEU A 57 -8.81 7.83 -4.17
N GLU A 58 -9.41 9.02 -4.01
CA GLU A 58 -10.58 9.42 -4.80
C GLU A 58 -10.25 9.47 -6.30
N GLY A 59 -11.04 8.76 -7.11
CA GLY A 59 -10.85 8.61 -8.55
C GLY A 59 -9.63 7.78 -8.97
N ARG A 60 -9.04 7.01 -8.05
CA ARG A 60 -7.83 6.20 -8.31
C ARG A 60 -8.11 4.71 -8.27
N ARG A 61 -7.36 3.96 -9.08
CA ARG A 61 -7.32 2.51 -8.98
C ARG A 61 -6.58 2.09 -7.72
N ALA A 62 -7.17 1.20 -6.93
CA ALA A 62 -6.57 0.69 -5.71
C ALA A 62 -6.98 -0.76 -5.42
N THR A 63 -6.17 -1.46 -4.63
CA THR A 63 -6.48 -2.79 -4.07
C THR A 63 -6.42 -2.75 -2.54
N SER A 64 -6.89 -3.81 -1.90
CA SER A 64 -6.94 -3.97 -0.44
C SER A 64 -6.90 -5.45 -0.08
N HIS A 65 -7.03 -5.77 1.19
CA HIS A 65 -7.41 -7.12 1.58
C HIS A 65 -8.77 -7.48 0.95
N TRP A 66 -8.91 -8.69 0.42
CA TRP A 66 -10.12 -9.12 -0.29
C TRP A 66 -11.42 -8.93 0.53
N LEU A 67 -11.37 -9.17 1.84
CA LEU A 67 -12.48 -8.92 2.78
C LEU A 67 -12.98 -7.46 2.82
N ALA A 68 -12.13 -6.52 2.40
CA ALA A 68 -12.35 -5.09 2.55
C ALA A 68 -12.23 -4.33 1.21
N LEU A 69 -12.15 -5.07 0.09
CA LEU A 69 -11.89 -4.49 -1.23
C LEU A 69 -13.03 -3.56 -1.67
N GLU A 70 -14.28 -4.01 -1.53
CA GLU A 70 -15.46 -3.24 -1.95
C GLU A 70 -15.63 -1.94 -1.15
N ALA A 71 -15.17 -1.90 0.10
CA ALA A 71 -15.25 -0.71 0.95
C ALA A 71 -14.47 0.49 0.36
N LEU A 72 -13.51 0.25 -0.55
CA LEU A 72 -12.83 1.34 -1.25
C LEU A 72 -13.78 2.19 -2.11
N GLN A 73 -14.87 1.61 -2.64
CA GLN A 73 -15.84 2.36 -3.45
C GLN A 73 -16.56 3.44 -2.65
N GLU A 74 -16.77 3.21 -1.35
CA GLU A 74 -17.42 4.16 -0.45
C GLU A 74 -16.61 5.46 -0.30
N PHE A 75 -15.31 5.42 -0.62
CA PHE A 75 -14.39 6.55 -0.60
C PHE A 75 -14.04 7.08 -2.00
N GLY A 76 -14.77 6.64 -3.04
CA GLY A 76 -14.57 7.09 -4.42
C GLY A 76 -13.34 6.50 -5.12
N ALA A 77 -12.69 5.49 -4.54
CA ALA A 77 -11.65 4.75 -5.23
C ALA A 77 -12.26 3.70 -6.18
N GLU A 78 -11.49 3.29 -7.18
CA GLU A 78 -11.82 2.23 -8.14
C GLU A 78 -11.15 0.91 -7.69
N PRO A 79 -11.85 -0.01 -7.02
CA PRO A 79 -11.23 -1.23 -6.52
C PRO A 79 -10.86 -2.17 -7.65
N THR A 80 -9.72 -2.85 -7.52
CA THR A 80 -9.26 -3.89 -8.45
C THR A 80 -8.84 -5.13 -7.68
N GLY A 81 -9.05 -6.32 -8.27
CA GLY A 81 -8.56 -7.58 -7.73
C GLY A 81 -7.06 -7.83 -7.97
N GLU A 82 -6.32 -6.86 -8.51
CA GLU A 82 -4.89 -7.00 -8.75
C GLU A 82 -4.12 -7.07 -7.42
N ARG A 83 -3.04 -7.85 -7.42
CA ARG A 83 -2.22 -8.09 -6.22
C ARG A 83 -1.44 -6.85 -5.78
N VAL A 84 -0.95 -6.07 -6.75
CA VAL A 84 -0.27 -4.79 -6.55
C VAL A 84 -0.74 -3.84 -7.65
N VAL A 85 -1.21 -2.65 -7.26
CA VAL A 85 -1.73 -1.62 -8.17
C VAL A 85 -0.84 -0.40 -8.09
N PHE A 86 -0.34 0.06 -9.23
CA PHE A 86 0.33 1.35 -9.38
C PHE A 86 -0.61 2.34 -10.08
N ASP A 87 -0.92 3.47 -9.42
CA ASP A 87 -1.65 4.60 -9.98
C ASP A 87 -0.89 5.90 -9.65
N GLY A 88 -0.05 6.34 -10.59
CA GLY A 88 0.88 7.45 -10.37
C GLY A 88 1.83 7.15 -9.21
N LYS A 89 1.85 8.03 -8.19
CA LYS A 89 2.65 7.85 -6.96
C LYS A 89 2.00 6.91 -5.92
N TYR A 90 0.75 6.49 -6.14
CA TYR A 90 0.02 5.65 -5.20
C TYR A 90 0.23 4.18 -5.55
N VAL A 91 0.65 3.39 -4.56
CA VAL A 91 0.89 1.96 -4.73
C VAL A 91 0.16 1.19 -3.64
N THR A 92 -0.85 0.43 -4.01
CA THR A 92 -1.61 -0.37 -3.05
C THR A 92 -1.35 -1.85 -3.31
N ALA A 93 -1.10 -2.61 -2.26
CA ALA A 93 -0.96 -4.06 -2.31
C ALA A 93 -2.13 -4.72 -1.59
N ALA A 94 -2.52 -5.89 -2.08
CA ALA A 94 -3.64 -6.66 -1.59
C ALA A 94 -3.38 -7.25 -0.17
N GLY A 95 -3.88 -8.46 0.12
CA GLY A 95 -3.73 -9.06 1.44
C GLY A 95 -2.27 -9.35 1.82
N VAL A 96 -1.92 -9.03 3.07
CA VAL A 96 -0.80 -9.54 3.88
C VAL A 96 0.54 -9.72 3.15
N SER A 97 0.73 -10.85 2.44
CA SER A 97 2.00 -11.21 1.80
C SER A 97 2.31 -10.41 0.54
N SER A 98 1.29 -9.79 -0.08
CA SER A 98 1.45 -8.95 -1.27
C SER A 98 2.35 -7.73 -1.05
N GLY A 99 2.59 -7.34 0.21
CA GLY A 99 3.56 -6.29 0.55
C GLY A 99 4.99 -6.63 0.12
N ILE A 100 5.36 -7.93 0.05
CA ILE A 100 6.68 -8.35 -0.42
C ILE A 100 6.80 -8.11 -1.93
N ASP A 101 5.78 -8.50 -2.70
CA ASP A 101 5.72 -8.28 -4.15
C ASP A 101 5.74 -6.78 -4.48
N MET A 102 4.98 -5.98 -3.73
CA MET A 102 5.01 -4.52 -3.85
C MET A 102 6.40 -3.96 -3.56
N GLY A 103 7.08 -4.45 -2.52
CA GLY A 103 8.43 -4.04 -2.16
C GLY A 103 9.44 -4.29 -3.30
N LEU A 104 9.40 -5.48 -3.91
CA LEU A 104 10.26 -5.81 -5.04
C LEU A 104 9.93 -4.96 -6.28
N ALA A 105 8.65 -4.76 -6.58
CA ALA A 105 8.23 -3.91 -7.70
C ALA A 105 8.66 -2.44 -7.50
N LEU A 106 8.53 -1.91 -6.28
CA LEU A 106 9.01 -0.57 -5.92
C LEU A 106 10.52 -0.46 -6.02
N LEU A 107 11.28 -1.47 -5.56
CA LEU A 107 12.74 -1.51 -5.74
C LEU A 107 13.12 -1.40 -7.20
N GLY A 108 12.43 -2.11 -8.10
CA GLY A 108 12.65 -2.01 -9.54
C GLY A 108 12.42 -0.59 -10.07
N ARG A 109 11.38 0.10 -9.58
CA ARG A 109 11.08 1.49 -9.95
C ARG A 109 12.07 2.52 -9.38
N ILE A 110 12.61 2.26 -8.20
CA ILE A 110 13.46 3.20 -7.45
C ILE A 110 14.94 3.03 -7.81
N ALA A 111 15.43 1.79 -7.86
CA ALA A 111 16.85 1.46 -7.98
C ALA A 111 17.18 0.65 -9.25
N GLY A 112 16.17 0.26 -10.04
CA GLY A 112 16.33 -0.53 -11.25
C GLY A 112 16.20 -2.04 -11.02
N ASP A 113 15.89 -2.74 -12.11
CA ASP A 113 15.60 -4.18 -12.10
C ASP A 113 16.74 -5.04 -11.54
N ASP A 114 18.01 -4.71 -11.81
CA ASP A 114 19.14 -5.51 -11.36
C ASP A 114 19.27 -5.49 -9.82
N THR A 115 19.00 -4.35 -9.19
CA THR A 115 18.94 -4.24 -7.74
C THR A 115 17.76 -5.03 -7.18
N ALA A 116 16.57 -4.92 -7.79
CA ALA A 116 15.40 -5.67 -7.35
C ALA A 116 15.62 -7.19 -7.44
N ARG A 117 16.19 -7.69 -8.54
CA ARG A 117 16.54 -9.11 -8.72
C ARG A 117 17.62 -9.57 -7.75
N SER A 118 18.61 -8.71 -7.46
CA SER A 118 19.64 -9.02 -6.45
C SER A 118 19.04 -9.15 -5.06
N VAL A 119 18.11 -8.27 -4.69
CA VAL A 119 17.38 -8.35 -3.40
C VAL A 119 16.50 -9.60 -3.36
N GLN A 120 15.74 -9.89 -4.43
CA GLN A 120 14.93 -11.09 -4.52
C GLN A 120 15.75 -12.37 -4.31
N LEU A 121 16.93 -12.46 -4.95
CA LEU A 121 17.86 -13.57 -4.77
C LEU A 121 18.41 -13.63 -3.35
N LEU A 122 18.86 -12.49 -2.79
CA LEU A 122 19.44 -12.43 -1.45
C LEU A 122 18.44 -12.84 -0.36
N THR A 123 17.16 -12.51 -0.54
CA THR A 123 16.10 -12.90 0.40
C THR A 123 15.48 -14.25 0.08
N GLU A 124 15.99 -14.97 -0.93
CA GLU A 124 15.43 -16.22 -1.44
C GLU A 124 13.91 -16.16 -1.65
N TYR A 125 13.42 -15.04 -2.19
CA TYR A 125 11.99 -14.87 -2.46
C TYR A 125 11.58 -15.63 -3.73
N ASP A 126 11.46 -16.95 -3.55
CA ASP A 126 10.93 -17.96 -4.47
C ASP A 126 9.84 -18.76 -3.73
N PRO A 127 8.66 -18.16 -3.47
CA PRO A 127 7.65 -18.80 -2.65
C PRO A 127 7.12 -20.09 -3.32
N GLN A 128 7.08 -21.18 -2.54
CA GLN A 128 6.49 -22.47 -2.95
C GLN A 128 5.33 -22.84 -2.00
N PRO A 129 4.14 -22.21 -2.12
CA PRO A 129 3.01 -22.53 -1.28
C PRO A 129 2.58 -23.99 -1.47
N PRO A 130 2.32 -24.76 -0.38
CA PRO A 130 1.92 -26.15 -0.48
C PRO A 130 0.46 -26.36 -0.94
N TYR A 131 -0.32 -25.27 -1.06
CA TYR A 131 -1.75 -25.30 -1.41
C TYR A 131 -2.12 -24.13 -2.35
N ASP A 132 -3.09 -24.36 -3.23
CA ASP A 132 -3.65 -23.36 -4.17
C ASP A 132 -4.92 -22.70 -3.60
N CYS A 133 -4.76 -21.97 -2.51
CA CYS A 133 -5.87 -21.31 -1.79
C CYS A 133 -5.49 -19.91 -1.29
N GLY A 134 -4.54 -19.27 -1.97
CA GLY A 134 -4.00 -17.95 -1.62
C GLY A 134 -4.65 -16.79 -2.37
#